data_AF-A0A9E1WTU8-F1
#
_entry.id   AF-A0A9E1WTU8-F1
#
_cell.length_a   1.000
_cell.length_b   1.000
_cell.length_c   1.000
_cell.angle_alpha   90.00
_cell.angle_beta   90.00
_cell.angle_gamma   90.00
#
_symmetry.space_group_name_H-M   'P 1'
#
loop_
_entity.id
_entity.type
_entity.pdbx_description
1 polymer ?
#
loop_
_entity_poly.entity_id
_entity_poly.type
_entity_poly.pdbx_seq_one_letter_code
_entity_poly.pdbx_strand_id
1 'polypeptide(L)'
;MKRILPSILLLATIALLSSCNIAGVASYLTTPDPEQEALFVLPNVPTVVFVDDRRNVMHPVRLRRVIAEEVTNELLKREILSTMISPRDVMRVSATNDKYNTPMPVGELGKAVGASVVIYIEMQAFGLTSDGLTANPRTTCNIRVIDARNREKLFPADSAGFSVTETMKHVTSNRVTTSSDARKLAEELAKKLGVAVGEVFYDHTTGRLGDNLERK
;
A
#
# COMPACT_ATOMS: atom_id res chain seq x y z
N MET A 1 -37.47 56.88 12.42
CA MET A 1 -36.14 56.61 11.81
C MET A 1 -35.08 56.10 12.78
N LYS A 2 -35.07 56.45 14.08
CA LYS A 2 -34.04 56.01 15.06
C LYS A 2 -34.05 54.52 15.47
N ARG A 3 -35.10 53.76 15.14
CA ARG A 3 -35.22 52.30 15.46
C ARG A 3 -34.75 51.37 14.34
N ILE A 4 -34.45 51.90 13.16
CA ILE A 4 -34.10 51.10 11.98
C ILE A 4 -32.59 50.82 11.94
N LEU A 5 -31.79 51.74 12.49
CA LEU A 5 -30.33 51.65 12.56
C LEU A 5 -29.81 50.47 13.43
N PRO A 6 -30.36 50.17 14.63
CA PRO A 6 -29.90 49.01 15.40
C PRO A 6 -30.29 47.68 14.76
N SER A 7 -31.39 47.62 14.01
CA SER A 7 -31.84 46.41 13.31
C SER A 7 -30.94 46.06 12.13
N ILE A 8 -30.42 47.06 11.40
CA ILE A 8 -29.47 46.84 10.29
C ILE A 8 -28.11 46.37 10.83
N LEU A 9 -27.66 46.92 11.96
CA LEU A 9 -26.39 46.52 12.59
C LEU A 9 -26.45 45.07 13.11
N LEU A 10 -27.59 44.66 13.69
CA LEU A 10 -27.81 43.29 14.17
C LEU A 10 -27.83 42.28 13.02
N LEU A 11 -28.44 42.63 11.88
CA LEU A 11 -28.51 41.76 10.70
C LEU A 11 -27.13 41.58 10.05
N ALA A 12 -26.30 42.63 10.02
CA ALA A 12 -24.92 42.57 9.52
C ALA A 12 -24.03 41.67 10.40
N THR A 13 -24.21 41.69 11.73
CA THR A 13 -23.48 40.80 12.63
C THR A 13 -23.88 39.32 12.51
N ILE A 14 -25.16 39.03 12.21
CA ILE A 14 -25.62 37.64 11.99
C ILE A 14 -25.07 37.08 10.66
N ALA A 15 -24.95 37.92 9.62
CA ALA A 15 -24.37 37.50 8.34
C ALA A 15 -22.87 37.13 8.46
N LEU A 16 -22.12 37.81 9.33
CA LEU A 16 -20.69 37.53 9.59
C LEU A 16 -20.47 36.29 10.48
N LEU A 17 -21.44 35.92 11.32
CA LEU A 17 -21.38 34.69 12.12
C LEU A 17 -21.78 33.42 11.32
N SER A 18 -22.39 33.59 10.15
CA SER A 18 -22.80 32.49 9.26
C SER A 18 -21.66 32.02 8.34
N SER A 19 -20.49 32.66 8.38
CA SER A 19 -19.37 32.40 7.46
C SER A 19 -18.32 31.40 7.97
N CYS A 20 -18.59 30.69 9.08
CA CYS A 20 -17.66 29.69 9.63
C CYS A 20 -17.34 28.51 8.69
N ASN A 21 -18.03 28.39 7.55
CA ASN A 21 -17.75 27.37 6.54
C ASN A 21 -16.79 27.85 5.42
N ILE A 22 -16.67 29.16 5.16
CA ILE A 22 -15.86 29.69 4.05
C ILE A 22 -14.36 29.59 4.35
N ALA A 23 -13.96 29.83 5.60
CA ALA A 23 -12.57 29.68 6.02
C ALA A 23 -12.07 28.23 5.84
N GLY A 24 -12.93 27.24 6.10
CA GLY A 24 -12.65 25.83 5.84
C GLY A 24 -12.41 25.55 4.36
N VAL A 25 -13.31 26.00 3.47
CA VAL A 25 -13.16 25.83 2.01
C VAL A 25 -11.92 26.54 1.47
N ALA A 26 -11.65 27.77 1.92
CA ALA A 26 -10.46 28.51 1.51
C ALA A 26 -9.18 27.79 1.93
N SER A 27 -9.09 27.35 3.20
CA SER A 27 -7.93 26.60 3.68
C SER A 27 -7.72 25.27 2.94
N TYR A 28 -8.82 24.58 2.59
CA TYR A 28 -8.77 23.35 1.81
C TYR A 28 -8.18 23.57 0.40
N LEU A 29 -8.47 24.69 -0.25
CA LEU A 29 -7.95 25.02 -1.59
C LEU A 29 -6.49 25.53 -1.57
N THR A 30 -6.01 26.05 -0.44
CA THR A 30 -4.68 26.71 -0.38
C THR A 30 -3.59 25.88 0.27
N THR A 31 -3.92 24.89 1.10
CA THR A 31 -2.91 24.06 1.77
C THR A 31 -2.46 22.95 0.81
N PRO A 32 -1.16 22.76 0.55
CA PRO A 32 -0.65 21.67 -0.29
C PRO A 32 -1.11 20.31 0.25
N ASP A 33 -1.16 19.31 -0.62
CA ASP A 33 -1.55 17.97 -0.20
C ASP A 33 -0.54 17.39 0.78
N PRO A 34 -1.00 16.60 1.76
CA PRO A 34 -0.08 15.99 2.71
C PRO A 34 0.83 15.01 1.97
N GLU A 35 2.11 15.34 1.89
CA GLU A 35 3.15 14.48 1.33
C GLU A 35 3.84 13.70 2.45
N GLN A 36 4.20 12.46 2.15
CA GLN A 36 5.01 11.60 2.99
C GLN A 36 6.31 11.30 2.25
N GLU A 37 7.43 11.60 2.91
CA GLU A 37 8.77 11.26 2.42
C GLU A 37 8.98 9.73 2.39
N ALA A 38 9.84 9.27 1.49
CA ALA A 38 10.29 7.89 1.42
C ALA A 38 10.84 7.43 2.79
N LEU A 39 10.31 6.32 3.30
CA LEU A 39 10.77 5.74 4.56
C LEU A 39 12.11 5.02 4.41
N PHE A 40 12.47 4.64 3.18
CA PHE A 40 13.75 4.03 2.87
C PHE A 40 14.15 4.29 1.41
N VAL A 41 15.37 4.79 1.21
CA VAL A 41 15.94 4.95 -0.14
C VAL A 41 16.60 3.65 -0.57
N LEU A 42 16.06 3.02 -1.61
CA LEU A 42 16.61 1.79 -2.16
C LEU A 42 17.94 2.06 -2.88
N PRO A 43 18.99 1.25 -2.67
CA PRO A 43 20.19 1.33 -3.50
C PRO A 43 19.87 0.91 -4.93
N ASN A 44 20.36 1.65 -5.92
CA ASN A 44 20.11 1.35 -7.32
C ASN A 44 20.99 0.19 -7.83
N VAL A 45 20.62 -1.03 -7.46
CA VAL A 45 21.28 -2.29 -7.82
C VAL A 45 20.23 -3.32 -8.25
N PRO A 46 20.62 -4.43 -8.93
CA PRO A 46 19.68 -5.48 -9.31
C PRO A 46 18.85 -5.95 -8.11
N THR A 47 17.55 -5.71 -8.15
CA THR A 47 16.65 -5.94 -7.02
C THR A 47 15.52 -6.87 -7.42
N VAL A 48 15.08 -7.73 -6.50
CA VAL A 48 13.92 -8.60 -6.70
C VAL A 48 12.89 -8.42 -5.59
N VAL A 49 11.61 -8.46 -5.95
CA VAL A 49 10.50 -8.50 -4.98
C VAL A 49 10.11 -9.96 -4.76
N PHE A 50 10.11 -10.40 -3.51
CA PHE A 50 9.67 -11.73 -3.13
C PHE A 50 8.55 -11.64 -2.09
N VAL A 51 7.39 -12.20 -2.44
CA VAL A 51 6.22 -12.27 -1.55
C VAL A 51 6.14 -13.66 -0.96
N ASP A 52 6.34 -13.72 0.35
CA ASP A 52 6.30 -14.94 1.14
C ASP A 52 4.99 -15.04 1.94
N ASP A 53 4.40 -16.22 1.92
CA ASP A 53 3.13 -16.54 2.58
C ASP A 53 3.26 -17.84 3.37
N ARG A 54 4.21 -17.88 4.30
CA ARG A 54 4.50 -19.07 5.13
C ARG A 54 3.32 -19.53 5.96
N ARG A 55 2.43 -18.59 6.34
CA ARG A 55 1.22 -18.87 7.11
C ARG A 55 0.02 -19.25 6.23
N ASN A 56 0.20 -19.26 4.91
CA ASN A 56 -0.82 -19.58 3.93
C ASN A 56 -2.11 -18.75 4.18
N VAL A 57 -1.95 -17.45 4.41
CA VAL A 57 -3.06 -16.51 4.62
C VAL A 57 -3.65 -16.01 3.31
N MET A 58 -2.98 -16.25 2.18
CA MET A 58 -3.37 -15.72 0.87
C MET A 58 -3.78 -16.82 -0.11
N HIS A 59 -5.00 -16.70 -0.62
CA HIS A 59 -5.54 -17.58 -1.64
C HIS A 59 -6.21 -16.80 -2.77
N PRO A 60 -5.96 -17.16 -4.05
CA PRO A 60 -5.03 -18.18 -4.55
C PRO A 60 -3.56 -17.71 -4.57
N VAL A 61 -2.63 -18.68 -4.63
CA VAL A 61 -1.16 -18.47 -4.67
C VAL A 61 -0.70 -17.43 -5.71
N ARG A 62 -1.41 -17.32 -6.85
CA ARG A 62 -1.10 -16.34 -7.90
C ARG A 62 -1.12 -14.88 -7.42
N LEU A 63 -1.84 -14.56 -6.33
CA LEU A 63 -1.93 -13.20 -5.80
C LEU A 63 -0.57 -12.70 -5.29
N ARG A 64 0.29 -13.61 -4.82
CA ARG A 64 1.69 -13.29 -4.47
C ARG A 64 2.44 -12.66 -5.64
N ARG A 65 2.25 -13.22 -6.84
CA ARG A 65 2.84 -12.68 -8.07
C ARG A 65 2.25 -11.33 -8.43
N VAL A 66 0.94 -11.14 -8.28
CA VAL A 66 0.28 -9.85 -8.56
C VAL A 66 0.88 -8.73 -7.70
N ILE A 67 1.04 -8.97 -6.40
CA ILE A 67 1.66 -7.98 -5.48
C ILE A 67 3.09 -7.67 -5.93
N ALA A 68 3.90 -8.72 -6.17
CA ALA A 68 5.29 -8.53 -6.53
C ALA A 68 5.49 -7.80 -7.87
N GLU A 69 4.65 -8.11 -8.87
CA GLU A 69 4.63 -7.43 -10.16
C GLU A 69 4.20 -5.96 -10.02
N GLU A 70 3.19 -5.68 -9.18
CA GLU A 70 2.73 -4.31 -8.96
C GLU A 70 3.77 -3.43 -8.26
N VAL A 71 4.43 -3.94 -7.20
CA VAL A 71 5.58 -3.25 -6.58
C VAL A 71 6.66 -2.99 -7.61
N THR A 72 6.97 -3.99 -8.44
CA THR A 72 7.99 -3.85 -9.49
C THR A 72 7.63 -2.76 -10.49
N ASN A 73 6.37 -2.73 -10.93
CA ASN A 73 5.89 -1.73 -11.86
C ASN A 73 5.95 -0.33 -11.28
N GLU A 74 5.55 -0.14 -10.03
CA GLU A 74 5.61 1.18 -9.36
C GLU A 74 7.04 1.69 -9.23
N LEU A 75 7.98 0.84 -8.82
CA LEU A 75 9.39 1.22 -8.67
C LEU A 75 10.05 1.56 -10.01
N LEU A 76 9.74 0.81 -11.07
CA LEU A 76 10.26 1.08 -12.42
C LEU A 76 9.63 2.34 -13.03
N LYS A 77 8.30 2.49 -12.92
CA LYS A 77 7.55 3.61 -13.50
C LYS A 77 7.97 4.95 -12.92
N ARG A 78 8.37 4.97 -11.65
CA ARG A 78 8.86 6.15 -10.93
C ARG A 78 10.38 6.30 -10.98
N GLU A 79 11.06 5.42 -11.72
CA GLU A 79 12.51 5.44 -11.91
C GLU A 79 13.30 5.30 -10.59
N ILE A 80 12.69 4.71 -9.55
CA ILE A 80 13.35 4.46 -8.26
C ILE A 80 14.47 3.44 -8.41
N LEU A 81 14.25 2.43 -9.25
CA LEU A 81 15.23 1.42 -9.61
C LEU A 81 15.31 1.27 -11.13
N SER A 82 16.51 1.12 -11.65
CA SER A 82 16.72 0.89 -13.08
C SER A 82 16.79 -0.59 -13.46
N THR A 83 16.97 -1.49 -12.49
CA THR A 83 17.18 -2.92 -12.75
C THR A 83 16.44 -3.79 -11.75
N MET A 84 15.34 -4.38 -12.22
CA MET A 84 14.51 -5.29 -11.44
C MET A 84 14.55 -6.69 -12.04
N ILE A 85 14.77 -7.69 -11.21
CA ILE A 85 14.68 -9.10 -11.56
C ILE A 85 13.21 -9.52 -11.51
N SER A 86 12.80 -10.36 -12.45
CA SER A 86 11.44 -10.88 -12.54
C SER A 86 11.01 -11.60 -11.25
N PRO A 87 9.89 -11.20 -10.63
CA PRO A 87 9.35 -11.90 -9.46
C PRO A 87 9.07 -13.39 -9.72
N ARG A 88 8.77 -13.76 -10.97
CA ARG A 88 8.53 -15.16 -11.35
C ARG A 88 9.75 -16.05 -11.15
N ASP A 89 10.95 -15.51 -11.35
CA ASP A 89 12.18 -16.29 -11.22
C ASP A 89 12.46 -16.65 -9.76
N VAL A 90 12.34 -15.69 -8.84
CA VAL A 90 12.55 -15.96 -7.41
C VAL A 90 11.46 -16.87 -6.84
N MET A 91 10.21 -16.71 -7.29
CA MET A 91 9.12 -17.61 -6.88
C MET A 91 9.37 -19.05 -7.35
N ARG A 92 9.88 -19.24 -8.58
CA ARG A 92 10.24 -20.56 -9.12
C ARG A 92 11.40 -21.18 -8.34
N VAL A 93 12.43 -20.39 -8.03
CA VAL A 93 13.59 -20.84 -7.24
C VAL A 93 13.15 -21.25 -5.84
N SER A 94 12.33 -20.43 -5.16
CA SER A 94 11.78 -20.77 -3.85
C SER A 94 10.97 -22.07 -3.89
N ALA A 95 10.04 -22.20 -4.84
CA ALA A 95 9.19 -23.40 -4.96
C ALA A 95 9.99 -24.69 -5.23
N THR A 96 11.13 -24.59 -5.94
CA THR A 96 11.96 -25.76 -6.29
C THR A 96 12.92 -26.13 -5.16
N ASN A 97 13.34 -25.17 -4.34
CA ASN A 97 14.33 -25.35 -3.29
C ASN A 97 13.76 -25.50 -1.88
N ASP A 98 12.45 -25.35 -1.69
CA ASP A 98 11.74 -25.74 -0.47
C ASP A 98 11.72 -27.26 -0.33
N LYS A 99 12.89 -27.84 -0.03
CA LYS A 99 13.05 -29.26 0.30
C LYS A 99 12.77 -29.45 1.79
N TYR A 100 11.96 -30.46 2.11
CA TYR A 100 11.72 -30.90 3.49
C TYR A 100 11.24 -29.79 4.45
N ASN A 101 10.37 -28.90 3.96
CA ASN A 101 9.74 -27.84 4.77
C ASN A 101 10.74 -26.87 5.43
N THR A 102 11.97 -26.79 4.90
CA THR A 102 13.00 -25.84 5.36
C THR A 102 13.17 -24.77 4.30
N PRO A 103 12.63 -23.56 4.51
CA PRO A 103 12.73 -22.50 3.52
C PRO A 103 14.17 -22.06 3.31
N MET A 104 14.53 -21.82 2.05
CA MET A 104 15.82 -21.24 1.71
C MET A 104 15.96 -19.85 2.36
N PRO A 105 17.12 -19.52 2.96
CA PRO A 105 17.37 -18.17 3.47
C PRO A 105 17.18 -17.10 2.37
N VAL A 106 16.55 -15.97 2.71
CA VAL A 106 16.18 -14.95 1.70
C VAL A 106 17.39 -14.39 0.94
N GLY A 107 18.54 -14.25 1.61
CA GLY A 107 19.77 -13.82 0.93
C GLY A 107 20.29 -14.84 -0.09
N GLU A 108 20.05 -16.14 0.12
CA GLU A 108 20.35 -17.18 -0.86
C GLU A 108 19.36 -17.17 -2.02
N LEU A 109 18.08 -16.91 -1.76
CA LEU A 109 17.07 -16.72 -2.82
C LEU A 109 17.46 -15.57 -3.75
N GLY A 110 17.88 -14.42 -3.19
CA GLY A 110 18.35 -13.28 -3.98
C GLY A 110 19.57 -13.62 -4.84
N LYS A 111 20.58 -14.25 -4.24
CA LYS A 111 21.78 -14.71 -4.96
C LYS A 111 21.45 -15.67 -6.10
N ALA A 112 20.53 -16.61 -5.89
CA ALA A 112 20.15 -17.62 -6.88
C ALA A 112 19.50 -17.01 -8.13
N VAL A 113 18.92 -15.81 -8.05
CA VAL A 113 18.33 -15.09 -9.19
C VAL A 113 19.18 -13.91 -9.66
N GLY A 114 20.39 -13.75 -9.13
CA GLY A 114 21.29 -12.64 -9.47
C GLY A 114 20.88 -11.28 -8.89
N ALA A 115 19.99 -11.26 -7.89
CA ALA A 115 19.62 -10.03 -7.20
C ALA A 115 20.66 -9.69 -6.12
N SER A 116 21.06 -8.43 -6.06
CA SER A 116 21.88 -7.87 -4.97
C SER A 116 21.02 -7.49 -3.77
N VAL A 117 19.77 -7.10 -4.00
CA VAL A 117 18.81 -6.74 -2.95
C VAL A 117 17.51 -7.52 -3.14
N VAL A 118 16.92 -7.95 -2.02
CA VAL A 118 15.59 -8.55 -1.97
C VAL A 118 14.65 -7.67 -1.17
N ILE A 119 13.58 -7.20 -1.80
CA ILE A 119 12.41 -6.64 -1.11
C ILE A 119 11.56 -7.84 -0.70
N TYR A 120 11.67 -8.23 0.57
CA TYR A 120 10.97 -9.36 1.15
C TYR A 120 9.66 -8.90 1.77
N ILE A 121 8.55 -9.47 1.32
CA ILE A 121 7.19 -9.13 1.76
C ILE A 121 6.60 -10.36 2.44
N GLU A 122 6.42 -10.30 3.76
CA GLU A 122 5.85 -11.37 4.57
C GLU A 122 4.36 -11.13 4.82
N MET A 123 3.50 -11.96 4.24
CA MET A 123 2.06 -11.81 4.43
C MET A 123 1.66 -12.15 5.87
N GLN A 124 0.92 -11.23 6.52
CA GLN A 124 0.39 -11.43 7.88
C GLN A 124 -1.11 -11.73 7.85
N ALA A 125 -1.86 -11.04 6.99
CA ALA A 125 -3.29 -11.26 6.81
C ALA A 125 -3.73 -10.88 5.40
N PHE A 126 -4.71 -11.61 4.86
CA PHE A 126 -5.38 -11.28 3.60
C PHE A 126 -6.84 -11.73 3.67
N GLY A 127 -7.78 -10.79 3.72
CA GLY A 127 -9.21 -11.08 3.86
C GLY A 127 -10.05 -10.20 2.97
N LEU A 128 -11.14 -10.74 2.44
CA LEU A 128 -12.11 -10.02 1.61
C LEU A 128 -13.39 -9.64 2.36
N THR A 129 -13.74 -10.41 3.39
CA THR A 129 -14.96 -10.28 4.18
C THR A 129 -14.63 -10.61 5.64
N SER A 130 -15.25 -9.94 6.60
CA SER A 130 -15.13 -10.28 8.03
C SER A 130 -16.16 -11.31 8.49
N ASP A 131 -17.31 -11.36 7.83
CA ASP A 131 -18.51 -12.15 8.17
C ASP A 131 -18.92 -13.14 7.07
N GLY A 132 -18.13 -13.24 5.99
CA GLY A 132 -18.42 -14.08 4.82
C GLY A 132 -19.43 -13.49 3.85
N LEU A 133 -20.00 -12.32 4.13
CA LEU A 133 -21.10 -11.73 3.35
C LEU A 133 -20.78 -10.28 2.93
N THR A 134 -20.34 -9.47 3.89
CA THR A 134 -20.03 -8.06 3.70
C THR A 134 -18.59 -7.91 3.23
N ALA A 135 -18.43 -7.34 2.04
CA ALA A 135 -17.13 -7.01 1.50
C ALA A 135 -16.42 -5.96 2.37
N ASN A 136 -15.37 -6.39 3.06
CA ASN A 136 -14.47 -5.53 3.84
C ASN A 136 -13.01 -5.96 3.60
N PRO A 137 -12.48 -5.71 2.39
CA PRO A 137 -11.17 -6.25 2.02
C PRO A 137 -10.05 -5.52 2.76
N ARG A 138 -9.24 -6.29 3.47
CA ARG A 138 -8.12 -5.82 4.27
C ARG A 138 -6.96 -6.79 4.16
N THR A 139 -5.76 -6.23 4.09
CA THR A 139 -4.53 -7.01 4.09
C THR A 139 -3.43 -6.31 4.87
N THR A 140 -2.56 -7.10 5.49
CA THR A 140 -1.40 -6.63 6.21
C THR A 140 -0.21 -7.49 5.86
N CYS A 141 0.94 -6.87 5.62
CA CYS A 141 2.22 -7.54 5.45
C CYS A 141 3.30 -6.85 6.28
N ASN A 142 4.43 -7.56 6.46
CA ASN A 142 5.65 -6.98 6.98
C ASN A 142 6.70 -6.98 5.88
N ILE A 143 7.31 -5.84 5.62
CA ILE A 143 8.36 -5.70 4.62
C ILE A 143 9.73 -5.64 5.28
N ARG A 144 10.71 -6.21 4.57
CA ARG A 144 12.13 -6.12 4.89
C ARG A 144 12.90 -5.91 3.59
N VAL A 145 13.94 -5.07 3.62
CA VAL A 145 14.92 -4.98 2.55
C VAL A 145 16.17 -5.70 2.99
N ILE A 146 16.63 -6.66 2.19
CA ILE A 146 17.75 -7.54 2.53
C ILE A 146 18.84 -7.41 1.47
N ASP A 147 20.06 -7.10 1.88
CA ASP A 147 21.26 -7.24 1.05
C ASP A 147 21.55 -8.74 0.90
N ALA A 148 21.33 -9.27 -0.31
CA ALA A 148 21.53 -10.67 -0.61
C ALA A 148 23.01 -11.08 -0.55
N ARG A 149 23.92 -10.14 -0.88
CA ARG A 149 25.38 -10.35 -0.91
C ARG A 149 25.92 -10.54 0.50
N ASN A 150 25.58 -9.61 1.38
CA ASN A 150 26.07 -9.54 2.77
C ASN A 150 25.15 -10.26 3.77
N ARG A 151 23.96 -10.70 3.34
CA ARG A 151 22.92 -11.32 4.19
C ARG A 151 22.50 -10.42 5.35
N GLU A 152 22.49 -9.12 5.10
CA GLU A 152 22.16 -8.10 6.07
C GLU A 152 20.78 -7.52 5.78
N LYS A 153 20.00 -7.21 6.82
CA LYS A 153 18.74 -6.49 6.69
C LYS A 153 19.04 -4.99 6.65
N LEU A 154 18.79 -4.36 5.52
CA LEU A 154 18.96 -2.92 5.30
C LEU A 154 17.80 -2.11 5.88
N PHE A 155 16.58 -2.67 5.83
CA PHE A 155 15.37 -2.00 6.31
C PHE A 155 14.36 -3.00 6.88
N PRO A 156 13.63 -2.62 7.94
CA PRO A 156 13.93 -1.52 8.86
C PRO A 156 15.12 -1.86 9.77
N ALA A 157 15.91 -0.86 10.16
CA ALA A 157 17.13 -1.07 10.95
C ALA A 157 16.82 -1.61 12.37
N ASP A 158 15.76 -1.09 12.97
CA ASP A 158 15.43 -1.12 14.39
C ASP A 158 14.26 -2.03 14.75
N SER A 159 13.57 -2.61 13.76
CA SER A 159 12.45 -3.53 14.00
C SER A 159 12.55 -4.81 13.19
N ALA A 160 11.78 -5.84 13.55
CA ALA A 160 11.79 -7.12 12.82
C ALA A 160 11.26 -7.00 11.38
N GLY A 161 10.49 -5.96 11.07
CA GLY A 161 9.89 -5.70 9.78
C GLY A 161 8.99 -4.47 9.86
N PHE A 162 8.82 -3.78 8.74
CA PHE A 162 7.97 -2.61 8.67
C PHE A 162 6.56 -3.04 8.24
N SER A 163 5.53 -2.69 9.01
CA SER A 163 4.17 -3.17 8.74
C SER A 163 3.46 -2.25 7.75
N VAL A 164 2.93 -2.83 6.68
CA VAL A 164 2.09 -2.14 5.70
C VAL A 164 0.70 -2.75 5.77
N THR A 165 -0.33 -1.90 5.93
CA THR A 165 -1.72 -2.34 6.01
C THR A 165 -2.55 -1.59 4.99
N GLU A 166 -3.26 -2.34 4.15
CA GLU A 166 -4.16 -1.78 3.15
C GLU A 166 -5.60 -2.22 3.36
N THR A 167 -6.52 -1.31 3.09
CA THR A 167 -7.97 -1.54 3.22
C THR A 167 -8.72 -0.87 2.09
N MET A 168 -9.65 -1.60 1.46
CA MET A 168 -10.52 -1.05 0.44
C MET A 168 -11.75 -0.40 1.08
N LYS A 169 -11.65 0.90 1.34
CA LYS A 169 -12.78 1.74 1.71
C LYS A 169 -13.66 1.88 0.45
N HIS A 170 -14.97 1.64 0.55
CA HIS A 170 -15.97 1.69 -0.54
C HIS A 170 -16.08 0.47 -1.46
N VAL A 171 -16.21 -0.73 -0.89
CA VAL A 171 -16.69 -1.89 -1.66
C VAL A 171 -18.19 -2.00 -1.49
N THR A 172 -18.95 -1.77 -2.57
CA THR A 172 -20.42 -1.94 -2.54
C THR A 172 -20.76 -3.37 -2.11
N SER A 173 -21.66 -3.54 -1.14
CA SER A 173 -21.97 -4.83 -0.52
C SER A 173 -22.36 -5.95 -1.50
N ASN A 174 -22.85 -5.62 -2.70
CA ASN A 174 -23.19 -6.59 -3.76
C ASN A 174 -22.00 -7.06 -4.63
N ARG A 175 -20.76 -6.62 -4.37
CA ARG A 175 -19.57 -6.98 -5.18
C ARG A 175 -18.95 -8.33 -4.84
N VAL A 176 -19.52 -9.12 -3.92
CA VAL A 176 -19.03 -10.47 -3.59
C VAL A 176 -20.19 -11.47 -3.64
N THR A 177 -20.96 -11.45 -4.73
CA THR A 177 -22.07 -12.39 -4.93
C THR A 177 -21.62 -13.65 -5.68
N THR A 178 -20.52 -13.57 -6.44
CA THR A 178 -19.98 -14.69 -7.20
C THR A 178 -18.49 -14.95 -6.92
N SER A 179 -18.03 -16.15 -7.26
CA SER A 179 -16.60 -16.51 -7.18
C SER A 179 -15.72 -15.67 -8.14
N SER A 180 -16.29 -15.18 -9.24
CA SER A 180 -15.59 -14.28 -10.18
C SER A 180 -15.35 -12.92 -9.55
N ASP A 181 -16.35 -12.37 -8.87
CA ASP A 181 -16.23 -11.07 -8.23
C ASP A 181 -15.28 -11.10 -7.04
N ALA A 182 -15.31 -12.17 -6.25
CA ALA A 182 -14.33 -12.41 -5.19
C ALA A 182 -12.89 -12.46 -5.74
N ARG A 183 -12.67 -13.10 -6.89
CA ARG A 183 -11.34 -13.17 -7.54
C ARG A 183 -10.87 -11.81 -8.04
N LYS A 184 -11.77 -11.01 -8.62
CA LYS A 184 -11.46 -9.64 -9.07
C LYS A 184 -11.14 -8.75 -7.88
N LEU A 185 -11.95 -8.82 -6.82
CA LEU A 185 -11.75 -8.05 -5.60
C LEU A 185 -10.42 -8.39 -4.91
N ALA A 186 -10.07 -9.68 -4.85
CA ALA A 186 -8.78 -10.11 -4.34
C ALA A 186 -7.61 -9.58 -5.17
N GLU A 187 -7.75 -9.55 -6.50
CA GLU A 187 -6.72 -9.00 -7.37
C GLU A 187 -6.58 -7.48 -7.21
N GLU A 188 -7.70 -6.76 -7.06
CA GLU A 188 -7.71 -5.32 -6.76
C GLU A 188 -7.03 -5.03 -5.41
N LEU A 189 -7.33 -5.81 -4.36
CA LEU A 189 -6.68 -5.67 -3.05
C LEU A 189 -5.17 -5.95 -3.14
N ALA A 190 -4.78 -6.99 -3.90
CA ALA A 190 -3.39 -7.33 -4.13
C ALA A 190 -2.62 -6.21 -4.85
N LYS A 191 -3.22 -5.57 -5.86
CA LYS A 191 -2.63 -4.41 -6.54
C LYS A 191 -2.49 -3.22 -5.60
N LYS A 192 -3.53 -2.91 -4.83
CA LYS A 192 -3.46 -1.82 -3.83
C LYS A 192 -2.36 -2.04 -2.80
N LEU A 193 -2.20 -3.27 -2.32
CA LEU A 193 -1.08 -3.60 -1.43
C LEU A 193 0.28 -3.40 -2.12
N GLY A 194 0.40 -3.77 -3.40
CA GLY A 194 1.62 -3.55 -4.16
C GLY A 194 1.98 -2.06 -4.28
N VAL A 195 0.99 -1.19 -4.53
CA VAL A 195 1.18 0.27 -4.54
C VAL A 195 1.65 0.76 -3.18
N ALA A 196 0.94 0.40 -2.10
CA ALA A 196 1.26 0.84 -0.74
C ALA A 196 2.64 0.36 -0.26
N VAL A 197 3.07 -0.83 -0.69
CA VAL A 197 4.43 -1.30 -0.44
C VAL A 197 5.45 -0.49 -1.25
N GLY A 198 5.14 -0.14 -2.49
CA GLY A 198 5.97 0.74 -3.32
C GLY A 198 6.18 2.11 -2.68
N GLU A 199 5.11 2.72 -2.16
CA GLU A 199 5.08 4.05 -1.50
C GLU A 199 6.01 4.17 -0.29
N VAL A 200 6.48 3.06 0.27
CA VAL A 200 7.53 3.07 1.30
C VAL A 200 8.86 3.62 0.76
N PHE A 201 9.11 3.47 -0.54
CA PHE A 201 10.41 3.71 -1.15
C PHE A 201 10.48 5.00 -1.98
N TYR A 202 9.43 5.82 -1.97
CA TYR A 202 9.39 7.09 -2.68
C TYR A 202 8.42 8.08 -2.04
N ASP A 203 8.66 9.36 -2.31
CA ASP A 203 7.79 10.43 -1.84
C ASP A 203 6.42 10.34 -2.52
N HIS A 204 5.36 10.42 -1.73
CA HIS A 204 4.00 10.28 -2.25
C HIS A 204 3.01 11.12 -1.45
N THR A 205 1.91 11.46 -2.10
CA THR A 205 0.80 12.17 -1.50
C THR A 205 -0.12 11.20 -0.78
N THR A 206 -0.42 11.45 0.51
CA THR A 206 -1.25 10.56 1.36
C THR A 206 -2.76 10.80 1.24
N GLY A 207 -3.17 11.71 0.34
CA GLY A 207 -4.56 12.13 0.12
C GLY A 207 -5.08 13.00 1.27
N ARG A 208 -5.89 14.02 0.95
CA ARG A 208 -6.41 14.93 1.98
C ARG A 208 -7.52 14.25 2.78
N LEU A 209 -7.69 14.67 4.03
CA LEU A 209 -8.89 14.39 4.82
C LEU A 209 -10.11 14.98 4.06
N GLY A 210 -10.91 14.11 3.42
CA GLY A 210 -12.11 14.49 2.68
C GLY A 210 -12.17 14.02 1.23
N ASP A 211 -11.03 13.79 0.56
CA ASP A 211 -10.99 13.36 -0.85
C ASP A 211 -11.68 12.00 -1.09
N ASN A 212 -11.76 11.20 -0.03
CA ASN A 212 -12.42 9.89 -0.05
C ASN A 212 -13.95 9.97 0.09
N LEU A 213 -14.55 11.16 0.19
CA LEU A 213 -16.01 11.34 0.33
C LEU A 213 -16.73 11.60 -1.00
N GLU A 214 -16.01 11.99 -2.07
CA GLU A 214 -16.65 12.53 -3.29
C GLU A 214 -16.69 11.59 -4.51
N ARG A 215 -16.09 10.39 -4.45
CA ARG A 215 -16.28 9.40 -5.53
C ARG A 215 -17.56 8.58 -5.32
N LYS A 216 -18.69 9.20 -5.67
CA LYS A 216 -20.00 8.53 -5.88
C LYS A 216 -20.09 7.87 -7.24
#